data_AF-A0A7S2GRI4-F1
#
_entry.id   AF-A0A7S2GRI4-F1
#
_cell.length_a   1.000
_cell.length_b   1.000
_cell.length_c   1.000
_cell.angle_alpha   90.00
_cell.angle_beta   90.00
_cell.angle_gamma   90.00
#
_symmetry.space_group_name_H-M   'P 1'
#
loop_
_entity.id
_entity.type
_entity.pdbx_description
1 polymer ?
#
loop_
_entity_poly.entity_id
_entity_poly.type
_entity_poly.pdbx_seq_one_letter_code
_entity_poly.pdbx_strand_id
1 'polypeptide(L)'
;ETIEVGLIDFQWMGWGLASTDVAHHLCASVSAECLEGEGERKLLDWYHTHLMAALVEYGVAQDQEAASSLLSRQQLRDQVGSAILDMGRLVLAYQFSRANFGKEALNRNAYNKDLRSAVWLVARVDALLKGAHTH
;
A
#
# COMPACT_ATOMS: atom_id res chain seq x y z
N GLU A 1 -5.54 25.16 6.76
CA GLU A 1 -4.97 24.70 8.05
C GLU A 1 -3.85 23.73 7.75
N THR A 2 -2.74 23.80 8.47
CA THR A 2 -1.64 22.84 8.32
C THR A 2 -2.01 21.58 9.09
N ILE A 3 -2.14 20.45 8.39
CA ILE A 3 -2.39 19.16 9.04
C ILE A 3 -1.06 18.65 9.58
N GLU A 4 -0.96 18.51 10.89
CA GLU A 4 0.18 17.84 11.53
C GLU A 4 -0.07 16.34 11.57
N VAL A 5 0.92 15.56 11.11
CA VAL A 5 0.83 14.09 11.07
C VAL A 5 1.91 13.51 11.97
N GLY A 6 1.50 12.75 12.98
CA GLY A 6 2.38 11.97 13.84
C GLY A 6 2.36 10.49 13.45
N LEU A 7 3.54 9.88 13.29
CA LEU A 7 3.67 8.43 13.13
C LEU A 7 3.81 7.79 14.52
N ILE A 8 3.02 6.74 14.78
CA ILE A 8 2.98 6.01 16.06
C ILE A 8 3.04 4.50 15.81
N ASP A 9 3.21 3.74 16.89
CA ASP A 9 3.05 2.27 16.91
C ASP A 9 4.03 1.49 16.00
N PHE A 10 5.32 1.80 16.15
CA PHE A 10 6.44 1.13 15.47
C PHE A 10 6.78 -0.25 16.07
N GLN A 11 5.78 -0.98 16.57
CA GLN A 11 5.98 -2.31 17.18
C GLN A 11 6.45 -3.37 16.17
N TRP A 12 6.20 -3.14 14.88
CA TRP A 12 6.56 -4.02 13.78
C TRP A 12 7.51 -3.33 12.81
N MET A 13 8.72 -3.03 13.27
CA MET A 13 9.81 -2.52 12.44
C MET A 13 10.82 -3.62 12.13
N GLY A 14 11.39 -3.55 10.93
CA GLY A 14 12.46 -4.44 10.50
C GLY A 14 13.01 -4.04 9.14
N TRP A 15 13.99 -4.81 8.67
CA TRP A 15 14.48 -4.68 7.30
C TRP A 15 13.42 -5.21 6.34
N GLY A 16 13.01 -4.37 5.40
CA GLY A 16 11.94 -4.69 4.46
C GLY A 16 11.90 -3.72 3.29
N LEU A 17 10.93 -3.94 2.40
CA LEU A 17 10.67 -3.06 1.27
C LEU A 17 9.70 -1.97 1.71
N ALA A 18 9.98 -0.71 1.35
CA ALA A 18 9.06 0.41 1.55
C ALA A 18 7.67 0.14 0.92
N SER A 19 7.65 -0.65 -0.15
CA SER A 19 6.45 -1.15 -0.83
C SER A 19 5.50 -1.94 0.09
N THR A 20 6.03 -2.62 1.11
CA THR A 20 5.22 -3.37 2.09
C THR A 20 4.44 -2.41 2.98
N ASP A 21 5.06 -1.32 3.44
CA ASP A 21 4.39 -0.31 4.26
C ASP A 21 3.28 0.39 3.46
N VAL A 22 3.57 0.70 2.19
CA VAL A 22 2.57 1.28 1.27
C VAL A 22 1.41 0.32 1.06
N ALA A 23 1.68 -0.95 0.74
CA ALA A 23 0.62 -1.95 0.57
C ALA A 23 -0.25 -2.09 1.82
N HIS A 24 0.38 -2.15 3.01
CA HIS A 24 -0.33 -2.16 4.27
C HIS A 24 -1.21 -0.92 4.45
N HIS A 25 -0.66 0.28 4.17
CA HIS A 25 -1.40 1.53 4.26
C HIS A 25 -2.63 1.56 3.33
N LEU A 26 -2.46 1.20 2.06
CA LEU A 26 -3.55 1.12 1.08
C LEU A 26 -4.66 0.17 1.54
N CYS A 27 -4.29 -1.01 2.05
CA CYS A 27 -5.26 -2.01 2.49
C CYS A 27 -5.96 -1.64 3.82
N ALA A 28 -5.23 -1.06 4.77
CA ALA A 28 -5.68 -0.90 6.14
C ALA A 28 -6.27 0.48 6.45
N SER A 29 -5.88 1.51 5.69
CA SER A 29 -6.05 2.91 6.09
C SER A 29 -6.62 3.84 5.04
N VAL A 30 -6.72 3.41 3.78
CA VAL A 30 -7.29 4.22 2.69
C VAL A 30 -8.71 3.76 2.37
N SER A 31 -9.61 4.71 2.10
CA SER A 31 -10.97 4.39 1.67
C SER A 31 -10.93 3.78 0.27
N ALA A 32 -11.80 2.79 0.00
CA ALA A 32 -11.87 2.16 -1.31
C ALA A 32 -12.10 3.19 -2.45
N GLU A 33 -12.92 4.22 -2.19
CA GLU A 33 -13.21 5.29 -3.16
C GLU A 33 -11.95 6.02 -3.64
N CYS A 34 -10.96 6.24 -2.77
CA CYS A 34 -9.70 6.87 -3.15
C CYS A 34 -8.80 5.97 -4.02
N LEU A 35 -9.08 4.66 -4.06
CA LEU A 35 -8.29 3.65 -4.76
C LEU A 35 -8.91 3.26 -6.11
N GLU A 36 -10.17 3.61 -6.35
CA GLU A 36 -10.89 3.30 -7.58
C GLU A 36 -10.33 4.05 -8.81
N GLY A 37 -10.49 3.44 -9.99
CA GLY A 37 -9.98 3.97 -11.25
C GLY A 37 -8.46 4.16 -11.23
N GLU A 38 -8.03 5.40 -11.42
CA GLU A 38 -6.60 5.79 -11.41
C GLU A 38 -6.07 6.14 -10.01
N GLY A 39 -6.91 6.00 -8.97
CA GLY A 39 -6.61 6.43 -7.60
C GLY A 39 -5.37 5.78 -7.01
N GLU A 40 -5.32 4.44 -7.02
CA GLU A 40 -4.15 3.67 -6.58
C GLU A 40 -2.87 4.14 -7.30
N ARG A 41 -2.91 4.22 -8.63
CA ARG A 41 -1.74 4.60 -9.42
C ARG A 41 -1.25 6.02 -9.07
N LYS A 42 -2.16 6.98 -8.94
CA LYS A 42 -1.82 8.37 -8.58
C LYS A 42 -1.20 8.46 -7.18
N LEU A 43 -1.71 7.70 -6.21
CA LEU A 43 -1.15 7.63 -4.87
C LEU A 43 0.27 7.03 -4.88
N LEU A 44 0.48 5.95 -5.64
CA LEU A 44 1.80 5.34 -5.79
C LEU A 44 2.80 6.27 -6.51
N ASP A 45 2.36 7.00 -7.53
CA ASP A 45 3.18 8.00 -8.23
C ASP A 45 3.56 9.16 -7.29
N TRP A 46 2.62 9.60 -6.44
CA TRP A 46 2.86 10.63 -5.45
C TRP A 46 3.85 10.16 -4.39
N TYR A 47 3.65 8.95 -3.84
CA TYR A 47 4.55 8.34 -2.86
C TYR A 47 5.96 8.17 -3.41
N HIS A 48 6.09 7.63 -4.63
CA HIS A 48 7.37 7.46 -5.31
C HIS A 48 8.12 8.79 -5.40
N THR A 49 7.45 9.83 -5.88
CA THR A 49 8.05 11.16 -6.05
C THR A 49 8.60 11.71 -4.73
N HIS A 50 7.85 11.57 -3.64
CA HIS A 50 8.27 12.07 -2.32
C HIS A 50 9.34 11.19 -1.69
N LEU A 51 9.29 9.87 -1.89
CA LEU A 51 10.34 8.97 -1.44
C LEU A 51 11.67 9.31 -2.13
N MET A 52 11.68 9.53 -3.45
CA MET A 52 12.92 9.88 -4.16
C MET A 52 13.49 11.21 -3.65
N ALA A 53 12.63 12.21 -3.42
CA ALA A 53 13.05 13.48 -2.81
C ALA A 53 13.64 13.29 -1.41
N ALA A 54 13.01 12.47 -0.55
CA ALA A 54 13.52 12.16 0.78
C ALA A 54 14.87 11.42 0.71
N LEU A 55 15.04 10.47 -0.21
CA LEU A 55 16.33 9.77 -0.37
C LEU A 55 17.48 10.73 -0.72
N VAL A 56 17.21 11.78 -1.49
CA VAL A 56 18.19 12.84 -1.77
C VAL A 56 18.41 13.71 -0.55
N GLU A 57 17.33 14.20 0.08
CA GLU A 57 17.38 15.07 1.26
C GLU A 57 18.19 14.46 2.41
N TYR A 58 18.01 13.17 2.66
CA TYR A 58 18.68 12.45 3.74
C TYR A 58 20.01 11.78 3.31
N GLY A 59 20.52 12.11 2.11
CA GLY A 59 21.86 11.71 1.67
C GLY A 59 22.02 10.24 1.27
N VAL A 60 20.93 9.53 1.03
CA VAL A 60 20.96 8.15 0.50
C VAL A 60 21.31 8.15 -1.00
N ALA A 61 20.85 9.16 -1.74
CA ALA A 61 21.16 9.38 -3.14
C ALA A 61 21.77 10.78 -3.36
N GLN A 62 22.61 10.91 -4.38
CA GLN A 62 23.26 12.19 -4.70
C GLN A 62 22.33 13.19 -5.38
N ASP A 63 21.38 12.69 -6.18
CA ASP A 63 20.39 13.47 -6.91
C ASP A 63 19.15 12.61 -7.23
N GLN A 64 18.17 13.21 -7.90
CA GLN A 64 16.90 12.58 -8.27
C GLN A 64 17.07 11.42 -9.26
N GLU A 65 18.08 11.46 -10.13
CA GLU A 65 18.35 10.42 -11.11
C GLU A 65 18.91 9.18 -10.40
N ALA A 66 19.91 9.39 -9.54
CA ALA A 66 20.46 8.36 -8.68
C ALA A 66 19.37 7.74 -7.79
N ALA A 67 18.50 8.55 -7.17
CA ALA A 67 17.39 8.04 -6.36
C ALA A 67 16.44 7.15 -7.17
N SER A 68 16.04 7.62 -8.36
CA SER A 68 15.13 6.88 -9.25
C SER A 68 15.72 5.56 -9.77
N SER A 69 17.06 5.45 -9.80
CA SER A 69 17.74 4.20 -10.14
C SER A 69 17.70 3.15 -9.01
N LEU A 70 17.55 3.57 -7.75
CA LEU A 70 17.45 2.66 -6.60
C LEU A 70 16.08 1.95 -6.56
N LEU A 71 15.02 2.67 -6.93
CA LEU A 71 13.67 2.12 -7.00
C LEU A 71 12.89 2.88 -8.08
N SER A 72 12.70 2.25 -9.23
CA SER A 72 11.85 2.83 -10.28
C SER A 72 10.37 2.79 -9.89
N ARG A 73 9.56 3.64 -10.53
CA ARG A 73 8.10 3.63 -10.37
C ARG A 73 7.48 2.27 -10.66
N GLN A 74 7.97 1.61 -11.70
CA GLN A 74 7.45 0.29 -12.08
C GLN A 74 7.80 -0.76 -11.00
N GLN A 75 9.05 -0.79 -10.54
CA GLN A 75 9.45 -1.69 -9.45
C GLN A 75 8.65 -1.45 -8.17
N LEU A 76 8.39 -0.20 -7.78
CA LEU A 76 7.53 0.11 -6.64
C LEU A 76 6.14 -0.52 -6.83
N ARG A 77 5.52 -0.34 -7.99
CA ARG A 77 4.18 -0.89 -8.30
C ARG A 77 4.17 -2.41 -8.25
N ASP A 78 5.17 -3.07 -8.81
CA ASP A 78 5.28 -4.53 -8.83
C ASP A 78 5.48 -5.10 -7.42
N GLN A 79 6.31 -4.44 -6.61
CA GLN A 79 6.54 -4.82 -5.22
C GLN A 79 5.30 -4.57 -4.35
N VAL A 80 4.58 -3.45 -4.55
CA VAL A 80 3.30 -3.17 -3.87
C VAL A 80 2.27 -4.23 -4.25
N GLY A 81 2.17 -4.59 -5.53
CA GLY A 81 1.28 -5.66 -5.99
C GLY A 81 1.59 -7.00 -5.31
N SER A 82 2.86 -7.37 -5.22
CA SER A 82 3.30 -8.58 -4.51
C SER A 82 2.94 -8.52 -3.02
N ALA A 83 3.16 -7.38 -2.36
CA ALA A 83 2.81 -7.19 -0.96
C ALA A 83 1.30 -7.22 -0.72
N ILE A 84 0.48 -6.71 -1.65
CA ILE A 84 -0.99 -6.82 -1.59
C ILE A 84 -1.43 -8.30 -1.70
N LEU A 85 -0.77 -9.11 -2.54
CA LEU A 85 -1.04 -10.55 -2.59
C LEU A 85 -0.75 -11.24 -1.26
N ASP A 86 0.39 -10.93 -0.62
CA ASP A 86 0.74 -11.49 0.69
C ASP A 86 -0.22 -11.03 1.79
N MET A 87 -0.61 -9.75 1.78
CA MET A 87 -1.67 -9.23 2.64
C MET A 87 -2.99 -9.99 2.40
N GLY A 88 -3.36 -10.20 1.14
CA GLY A 88 -4.53 -10.96 0.74
C GLY A 88 -4.51 -12.38 1.30
N ARG A 89 -3.37 -13.09 1.25
CA ARG A 89 -3.24 -14.44 1.83
C ARG A 89 -3.56 -14.45 3.32
N LEU A 90 -3.00 -13.52 4.09
CA LEU A 90 -3.27 -13.42 5.53
C LEU A 90 -4.71 -13.01 5.81
N VAL A 91 -5.19 -11.99 5.13
CA VAL A 91 -6.50 -11.40 5.39
C VAL A 91 -7.62 -12.36 5.03
N LEU A 92 -7.58 -12.97 3.84
CA LEU A 92 -8.61 -13.89 3.36
C LEU A 92 -8.59 -15.21 4.12
N ALA A 93 -7.41 -15.78 4.40
CA ALA A 93 -7.32 -17.08 5.05
C ALA A 93 -7.60 -17.01 6.56
N TYR A 94 -7.21 -15.92 7.23
CA TYR A 94 -7.28 -15.83 8.68
C TYR A 94 -8.23 -14.75 9.16
N GLN A 95 -8.09 -13.51 8.68
CA GLN A 95 -8.82 -12.38 9.28
C GLN A 95 -10.31 -12.34 8.91
N PHE A 96 -10.67 -12.77 7.69
CA PHE A 96 -12.06 -12.73 7.22
C PHE A 96 -13.00 -13.62 8.02
N SER A 97 -12.51 -14.74 8.58
CA SER A 97 -13.28 -15.57 9.50
C SER A 97 -13.74 -14.85 10.78
N ARG A 98 -13.13 -13.69 11.09
CA ARG A 98 -13.38 -12.85 12.27
C ARG A 98 -13.81 -11.43 11.89
N ALA A 99 -14.09 -11.18 10.61
CA ALA A 99 -14.40 -9.85 10.13
C ALA A 99 -15.75 -9.38 10.67
N ASN A 100 -15.86 -8.06 10.87
CA ASN A 100 -17.10 -7.42 11.27
C ASN A 100 -17.28 -6.17 10.41
N PHE A 101 -17.98 -6.34 9.29
CA PHE A 101 -18.15 -5.33 8.25
C PHE A 101 -19.18 -4.23 8.57
N GLY A 102 -19.60 -4.10 9.83
CA GLY A 102 -20.64 -3.17 10.25
C GLY A 102 -20.16 -1.74 10.55
N LYS A 103 -18.88 -1.41 10.35
CA LYS A 103 -18.32 -0.12 10.75
C LYS A 103 -17.31 0.40 9.74
N GLU A 104 -17.55 1.61 9.23
CA GLU A 104 -16.49 2.37 8.56
C GLU A 104 -15.30 2.53 9.52
N ALA A 105 -14.13 2.08 9.08
CA ALA A 105 -12.97 1.92 9.94
C ALA A 105 -11.68 2.22 9.16
N LEU A 106 -11.61 3.41 8.57
CA LEU A 106 -10.35 4.00 8.10
C LEU A 106 -9.37 4.02 9.28
N ASN A 107 -8.10 3.71 9.03
CA ASN A 107 -7.01 3.59 10.02
C ASN A 107 -7.11 2.48 11.08
N ARG A 108 -8.05 1.53 10.96
CA ARG A 108 -8.23 0.43 11.92
C ARG A 108 -8.32 -0.94 11.26
N ASN A 109 -7.51 -1.23 10.25
CA ASN A 109 -7.62 -2.45 9.44
C ASN A 109 -8.93 -2.44 8.61
N ALA A 110 -9.09 -1.43 7.76
CA ALA A 110 -10.30 -1.26 6.95
C ALA A 110 -10.69 -2.54 6.18
N TYR A 111 -9.71 -3.29 5.67
CA TYR A 111 -9.91 -4.57 4.99
C TYR A 111 -10.77 -5.62 5.74
N ASN A 112 -10.89 -5.59 7.08
CA ASN A 112 -11.72 -6.55 7.85
C ASN A 112 -12.86 -5.92 8.66
N LYS A 113 -13.10 -4.61 8.46
CA LYS A 113 -14.13 -3.83 9.17
C LYS A 113 -15.04 -3.04 8.25
N ASP A 114 -14.53 -2.63 7.09
CA ASP A 114 -15.29 -1.93 6.07
C ASP A 114 -15.52 -2.84 4.85
N LEU A 115 -16.79 -2.97 4.44
CA LEU A 115 -17.15 -3.86 3.34
C LEU A 115 -16.55 -3.41 2.00
N ARG A 116 -16.48 -2.10 1.74
CA ARG A 116 -15.96 -1.59 0.46
C ARG A 116 -14.46 -1.82 0.36
N SER A 117 -13.71 -1.55 1.41
CA SER A 117 -12.28 -1.86 1.49
C SER A 117 -12.00 -3.37 1.36
N ALA A 118 -12.84 -4.22 1.96
CA ALA A 118 -12.74 -5.67 1.82
C ALA A 118 -12.97 -6.12 0.36
N VAL A 119 -14.02 -5.61 -0.29
CA VAL A 119 -14.31 -5.88 -1.70
C VAL A 119 -13.19 -5.39 -2.61
N TRP A 120 -12.66 -4.19 -2.37
CA TRP A 120 -11.52 -3.66 -3.11
C TRP A 120 -10.31 -4.58 -3.00
N LEU A 121 -9.95 -5.03 -1.79
CA LEU A 121 -8.82 -5.93 -1.59
C LEU A 121 -9.00 -7.24 -2.36
N VAL A 122 -10.18 -7.87 -2.27
CA VAL A 122 -10.49 -9.12 -3.00
C VAL A 122 -10.38 -8.91 -4.51
N ALA A 123 -10.99 -7.85 -5.04
CA ALA A 123 -10.93 -7.54 -6.47
C ALA A 123 -9.50 -7.25 -6.94
N ARG A 124 -8.70 -6.56 -6.12
CA ARG A 124 -7.30 -6.25 -6.43
C ARG A 124 -6.44 -7.51 -6.44
N VAL A 125 -6.61 -8.40 -5.47
CA VAL A 125 -5.95 -9.72 -5.42
C VAL A 125 -6.30 -10.56 -6.65
N ASP A 126 -7.59 -10.64 -7.01
CA ASP A 126 -8.04 -11.36 -8.21
C ASP A 126 -7.40 -10.78 -9.49
N ALA A 127 -7.37 -9.46 -9.65
CA ALA A 127 -6.74 -8.80 -10.78
C ALA A 127 -5.22 -9.08 -10.85
N LEU A 128 -4.52 -9.07 -9.71
CA LEU A 128 -3.08 -9.36 -9.63
C LEU A 128 -2.79 -10.82 -9.99
N LEU A 129 -3.59 -11.77 -9.50
CA LEU A 129 -3.46 -13.19 -9.85
C LEU A 129 -3.72 -13.44 -11.34
N LYS A 130 -4.74 -12.80 -11.93
CA LYS A 130 -5.02 -12.90 -13.36
C LYS A 130 -3.90 -12.30 -14.22
N GLY A 131 -3.34 -11.17 -13.81
CA GLY A 131 -2.19 -10.55 -14.49
C GLY A 131 -0.90 -11.39 -14.39
N ALA A 132 -0.74 -12.18 -13.33
CA ALA A 132 0.40 -13.07 -13.15
C ALA A 132 0.38 -14.30 -14.09
N HIS A 133 -0.77 -14.66 -14.67
CA HIS A 133 -0.91 -15.76 -15.62
C HIS A 133 -0.61 -15.38 -17.09
N THR A 134 -0.29 -14.11 -17.35
CA THR A 134 0.03 -13.57 -18.68
C THR A 134 1.53 -13.44 -18.97
N HIS A 135 2.38 -14.01 -18.11
CA HIS A 135 3.83 -14.13 -18.29
C HIS A 135 4.25 -15.61 -18.31
#